data_AF-A0A970GEA4-F1
#
_entry.id   AF-A0A970GEA4-F1
#
_cell.length_a   1.000
_cell.length_b   1.000
_cell.length_c   1.000
_cell.angle_alpha   90.00
_cell.angle_beta   90.00
_cell.angle_gamma   90.00
#
_symmetry.space_group_name_H-M   'P 1'
#
loop_
_entity.id
_entity.type
_entity.pdbx_description
1 polymer ?
#
loop_
_entity_poly.entity_id
_entity_poly.type
_entity_poly.pdbx_seq_one_letter_code
_entity_poly.pdbx_strand_id
1 'polypeptide(L)' 'MTTLDLKKELVEKINEIDDVSFLKAIKILLETRTSGPVISLTPEQQRDIELSKKEIEKGQYLSQEDIDKMFGQWVNEK' A
#
# COMPACT_ATOMS: atom_id res chain seq x y z
N MET A 1 1.92 11.21 -35.52
CA MET A 1 1.38 10.45 -34.37
C MET A 1 1.66 11.25 -33.11
N THR A 2 0.61 11.68 -32.42
CA THR A 2 0.73 12.38 -31.14
C THR A 2 0.77 11.38 -29.98
N THR A 3 1.16 11.83 -28.79
CA THR A 3 1.09 11.01 -27.56
C THR A 3 -0.33 10.54 -27.27
N LEU A 4 -1.34 11.31 -27.65
CA LEU A 4 -2.74 10.93 -27.50
C LEU A 4 -3.11 9.78 -28.43
N ASP A 5 -2.66 9.83 -29.68
CA ASP A 5 -2.93 8.79 -30.68
C ASP A 5 -2.31 7.45 -30.25
N LEU A 6 -1.05 7.49 -29.78
CA LEU A 6 -0.36 6.29 -29.30
C LEU A 6 -1.06 5.65 -28.09
N LYS A 7 -1.58 6.45 -27.16
CA LYS A 7 -2.33 5.93 -26.00
C LYS A 7 -3.62 5.23 -26.44
N LYS A 8 -4.34 5.78 -27.41
CA LYS A 8 -5.57 5.16 -27.94
C LYS A 8 -5.26 3.82 -28.60
N GLU A 9 -4.25 3.78 -29.46
CA GLU A 9 -3.84 2.53 -30.13
C GLU A 9 -3.42 1.44 -29.12
N LEU A 10 -2.71 1.81 -28.05
CA LEU A 10 -2.33 0.86 -27.01
C LEU A 10 -3.54 0.30 -26.24
N VAL A 11 -4.54 1.14 -25.92
CA VAL A 11 -5.76 0.69 -25.25
C VAL A 11 -6.57 -0.26 -26.14
N GLU A 12 -6.70 0.05 -27.43
CA GLU A 12 -7.37 -0.82 -28.40
C GLU A 12 -6.68 -2.19 -28.46
N LYS A 13 -5.35 -2.22 -28.60
CA LYS A 13 -4.60 -3.50 -28.61
C LYS A 13 -4.71 -4.27 -27.30
N ILE A 14 -4.79 -3.60 -26.16
CA ILE A 14 -4.97 -4.26 -24.86
C ILE A 14 -6.34 -4.95 -24.77
N ASN A 15 -7.39 -4.31 -25.31
CA ASN A 15 -8.75 -4.86 -25.29
C ASN A 15 -8.91 -6.12 -26.17
N GLU A 16 -8.03 -6.31 -27.16
CA GLU A 16 -8.03 -7.50 -28.03
C GLU A 16 -7.29 -8.71 -27.44
N ILE A 17 -6.60 -8.55 -26.30
CA ILE A 17 -5.81 -9.62 -25.67
C ILE A 17 -6.69 -10.44 -24.71
N ASP A 18 -6.88 -11.72 -25.03
CA ASP A 18 -7.54 -12.70 -24.15
C ASP A 18 -6.58 -13.50 -23.25
N ASP A 19 -5.26 -13.28 -23.36
CA ASP A 19 -4.25 -13.96 -22.53
C ASP A 19 -3.95 -13.16 -21.24
N VAL A 20 -4.44 -13.70 -20.12
CA VAL A 20 -4.24 -13.13 -18.78
C VAL A 20 -2.75 -13.05 -18.39
N SER A 21 -1.92 -13.99 -18.81
CA SER A 21 -0.47 -13.98 -18.52
C SER A 21 0.21 -12.82 -19.22
N PHE A 22 -0.20 -12.54 -20.46
CA PHE A 22 0.30 -11.41 -21.23
C PHE A 22 -0.16 -10.07 -20.66
N LEU A 23 -1.45 -9.96 -20.28
CA LEU A 23 -1.98 -8.78 -19.58
C LEU A 23 -1.25 -8.52 -18.24
N LYS A 24 -0.91 -9.58 -17.48
CA LYS A 24 -0.10 -9.45 -16.25
C LYS A 24 1.30 -8.90 -16.51
N ALA A 25 1.96 -9.35 -17.59
CA ALA A 25 3.26 -8.82 -17.96
C ALA A 25 3.20 -7.32 -18.33
N ILE A 26 2.19 -6.93 -19.11
CA ILE A 26 1.93 -5.52 -19.45
C ILE A 26 1.67 -4.70 -18.19
N LYS A 27 0.86 -5.20 -17.26
CA LYS A 27 0.60 -4.55 -15.96
C LYS A 27 1.89 -4.29 -15.19
N ILE A 28 2.77 -5.28 -15.06
CA ILE A 28 4.05 -5.13 -14.36
C ILE A 28 4.93 -4.07 -15.06
N LEU A 29 5.02 -4.11 -16.39
CA LEU A 29 5.77 -3.12 -17.17
C LEU A 29 5.26 -1.70 -16.95
N LEU A 30 3.95 -1.51 -16.87
CA LEU A 30 3.36 -0.21 -16.59
C LEU A 30 3.61 0.22 -15.15
N GLU A 31 3.41 -0.68 -14.18
CA GLU A 31 3.64 -0.44 -12.75
C GLU A 31 5.09 -0.05 -12.45
N THR A 32 6.08 -0.70 -13.07
CA THR A 32 7.50 -0.32 -12.90
C THR A 32 7.83 1.09 -13.39
N ARG A 33 7.02 1.64 -14.30
CA ARG A 33 7.19 2.99 -14.87
C ARG A 33 6.33 4.03 -14.15
N THR A 34 5.26 3.60 -13.46
CA THR A 34 4.28 4.47 -12.79
C THR A 34 4.32 4.39 -11.27
N SER A 35 5.23 3.61 -10.67
CA SER A 35 5.58 3.80 -9.27
C SER A 35 6.04 5.25 -9.12
N GLY A 36 5.14 6.11 -8.64
CA GLY A 36 5.53 7.35 -7.96
C GLY A 36 6.62 7.03 -6.94
N PRO A 37 7.40 8.03 -6.49
CA PRO A 37 8.59 7.80 -5.69
C PRO A 37 8.29 6.76 -4.61
N VAL A 38 8.89 5.58 -4.74
CA VAL A 38 8.76 4.52 -3.76
C VAL A 38 9.19 5.16 -2.45
N ILE A 39 8.25 5.32 -1.52
CA ILE A 39 8.56 5.90 -0.22
C ILE A 39 9.38 4.84 0.51
N SER A 40 10.69 4.98 0.41
CA SER A 40 11.64 4.19 1.17
C SER A 40 11.50 4.58 2.63
N LEU A 41 11.09 3.63 3.46
CA LEU A 41 11.08 3.80 4.91
C LEU A 41 12.51 4.01 5.41
N THR A 42 12.67 4.86 6.42
CA THR A 42 13.94 4.97 7.12
C THR A 42 14.26 3.67 7.87
N PRO A 43 15.54 3.39 8.18
CA PRO A 43 15.90 2.23 9.00
C PRO A 43 15.22 2.21 10.37
N GLU A 44 14.89 3.38 10.91
CA GLU A 44 14.13 3.53 12.15
C GLU A 44 12.68 3.09 11.98
N GLN A 45 11.99 3.61 10.95
CA GLN A 45 10.61 3.20 10.65
C GLN A 45 10.48 1.69 10.37
N GLN A 46 11.46 1.10 9.68
CA GLN A 46 11.49 -0.34 9.47
C GLN A 46 11.65 -1.11 10.79
N ARG A 47 12.55 -0.66 11.66
CA ARG A 47 12.77 -1.25 12.98
C ARG A 47 11.51 -1.17 13.85
N ASP A 48 10.85 -0.02 13.85
CA ASP A 48 9.64 0.20 14.64
C ASP A 48 8.51 -0.72 14.18
N ILE A 49 8.31 -0.86 12.86
CA ILE A 49 7.34 -1.79 12.30
C ILE A 49 7.66 -3.25 12.68
N GLU A 50 8.93 -3.65 12.63
CA GLU A 50 9.35 -5.00 13.04
C GLU A 50 9.13 -5.25 14.54
N LEU A 51 9.38 -4.25 15.38
CA LEU A 51 9.11 -4.32 16.82
C LEU A 51 7.61 -4.46 17.08
N SER A 52 6.78 -3.59 16.49
CA SER A 52 5.32 -3.63 16.66
C SER A 52 4.73 -4.97 16.20
N LYS A 53 5.24 -5.56 15.11
CA LYS A 53 4.80 -6.90 14.67
C LYS A 53 5.09 -7.97 15.74
N LYS A 54 6.28 -7.95 16.34
CA LYS A 54 6.65 -8.89 17.41
C LYS A 54 5.83 -8.68 18.68
N GLU A 55 5.47 -7.44 19.00
CA GLU A 55 4.60 -7.12 20.14
C GLU A 55 3.20 -7.66 19.92
N ILE A 56 2.63 -7.48 18.72
CA ILE A 56 1.32 -8.03 18.35
C ILE A 56 1.32 -9.56 18.46
N GLU A 57 2.35 -10.24 17.93
CA GLU A 57 2.48 -11.70 18.03
C GLU A 57 2.53 -12.20 19.50
N LYS A 58 3.07 -11.40 20.40
CA LYS A 58 3.13 -11.69 21.84
C LYS A 58 1.87 -11.27 22.60
N GLY A 59 0.86 -10.75 21.92
CA GLY A 59 -0.35 -10.21 22.55
C GLY A 59 -0.11 -8.89 23.29
N GLN A 60 1.00 -8.21 23.04
CA GLN A 60 1.38 -6.92 23.64
C GLN A 60 0.79 -5.77 22.83
N TYR A 61 -0.53 -5.75 22.69
CA TYR A 61 -1.25 -4.67 22.03
C TYR A 61 -2.44 -4.26 22.90
N LEU A 62 -2.93 -3.03 22.68
CA LEU A 62 -4.17 -2.55 23.26
C LEU A 62 -5.23 -2.50 22.16
N SER A 63 -6.44 -2.91 22.49
CA SER A 63 -7.57 -2.70 21.57
C SER A 63 -7.93 -1.21 21.54
N GLN A 64 -8.64 -0.79 20.49
CA GLN A 64 -9.18 0.57 20.42
C GLN A 64 -10.10 0.86 21.62
N GLU A 65 -10.88 -0.14 22.05
CA GLU A 65 -11.80 -0.04 23.19
C GLU A 65 -11.05 0.19 24.51
N ASP A 66 -9.89 -0.47 24.70
CA ASP A 66 -9.04 -0.26 25.87
C ASP A 66 -8.46 1.16 25.88
N ILE A 67 -8.01 1.66 24.73
CA ILE A 67 -7.49 3.03 24.57
C ILE A 67 -8.59 4.06 24.86
N ASP A 68 -9.79 3.86 24.32
CA ASP A 68 -10.92 4.78 24.51
C ASP A 68 -11.32 4.84 25.99
N LYS A 69 -11.29 3.71 26.70
CA LYS A 69 -11.54 3.65 28.15
C LYS A 69 -10.46 4.39 28.94
N MET A 70 -9.19 4.19 28.62
CA MET A 70 -8.08 4.92 29.26
C MET A 70 -8.20 6.43 29.04
N PHE A 71 -8.54 6.85 27.81
CA PHE A 71 -8.75 8.25 27.48
C PHE A 71 -9.94 8.84 28.25
N GLY A 72 -11.05 8.11 28.34
CA GLY A 72 -12.21 8.49 29.13
C GLY A 72 -11.91 8.60 30.63
N GLN A 73 -11.08 7.72 31.18
CA GLN A 73 -10.63 7.82 32.57
C GLN A 73 -9.75 9.06 32.79
N TRP A 74 -8.80 9.31 31.90
CA TRP A 74 -7.92 10.49 31.97
C TRP A 74 -8.68 11.81 31.88
N VAL A 75 -9.70 11.90 31.02
CA VAL A 75 -10.53 13.11 30.88
C VAL A 75 -11.40 13.37 32.11
N ASN A 76 -11.81 12.31 32.82
CA ASN A 76 -12.69 12.40 33.98
C ASN A 76 -11.95 12.42 35.34
N GLU A 77 -10.61 12.34 35.36
CA GLU A 77 -9.78 12.52 36.56
C GLU A 77 -9.67 14.01 36.99
N LYS A 78 -10.79 14.73 37.00
CA LYS A 78 -10.90 16.09 37.55
C LYS A 78 -11.89 16.16 38.71
#